data_AF-A0A8J6H673-F1
#
_entry.id   AF-A0A8J6H673-F1
#
_cell.length_a   1.000
_cell.length_b   1.000
_cell.length_c   1.000
_cell.angle_alpha   90.00
_cell.angle_beta   90.00
_cell.angle_gamma   90.00
#
_symmetry.space_group_name_H-M   'P 1'
#
loop_
_entity.id
_entity.type
_entity.pdbx_description
1 polymer ?
#
loop_
_entity_poly.entity_id
_entity_poly.type
_entity_poly.pdbx_seq_one_letter_code
_entity_poly.pdbx_strand_id
1 'polypeptide(L)'
;MRHFLKKMNPRLATTLMLAWGCLVVIVFLKNSHTEYPQSSAPMLSQVTLNDLRNFIHLMNIKQLVYNTHKKVSVDLVIVVQVHDRLPHLQQLIRSLSLASGINNTLLIFSHDVYQPYINSAIHNITFAKIMQIFYPLSVQMYPDEFPGPSLQDYLDDDWRNATLTQLKHHWWWTSNFVFNRVRILHDYTGPVLFLEDDNYLTPDFIHCLFLMRDHASTCPSCRFLVLGTAKQGHLIPSDYNAVIVKSNLENYGVALNRSTWHEVSKYGEFFCKFDDYRWVASLTHAVRQLITSDPTTMALALPRVARTTSCASLSTRKSCRLVKSFRQFPTFFTTKTVEVESADVSHGGWTNSRDQILCMGM
;
A
#
# COMPACT_ATOMS: atom_id res chain seq x y z
N MET A 1 -16.78 -2.08 -56.39
CA MET A 1 -15.51 -2.45 -55.73
C MET A 1 -15.27 -3.95 -55.59
N ARG A 2 -16.29 -4.79 -55.36
CA ARG A 2 -16.13 -6.27 -55.31
C ARG A 2 -15.97 -6.99 -56.66
N HIS A 3 -16.10 -6.29 -57.79
CA HIS A 3 -15.93 -6.89 -59.12
C HIS A 3 -14.60 -6.54 -59.82
N PHE A 4 -13.78 -5.67 -59.22
CA PHE A 4 -12.47 -5.25 -59.78
C PHE A 4 -11.27 -5.98 -59.13
N LEU A 5 -11.48 -6.76 -58.07
CA LEU A 5 -10.40 -7.37 -57.29
C LEU A 5 -10.06 -8.82 -57.68
N LYS A 6 -10.69 -9.40 -58.71
CA LYS A 6 -10.42 -10.79 -59.14
C LYS A 6 -9.32 -10.95 -60.20
N LYS A 7 -8.67 -9.86 -60.63
CA LYS A 7 -7.59 -9.91 -61.64
C LYS A 7 -6.35 -9.07 -61.29
N MET A 8 -6.09 -8.80 -60.00
CA MET A 8 -4.88 -8.08 -59.58
C MET A 8 -3.84 -9.00 -58.96
N ASN A 9 -2.59 -8.78 -59.37
CA ASN A 9 -1.38 -9.45 -58.89
C ASN A 9 -1.26 -9.32 -57.34
N PRO A 10 -1.02 -10.42 -56.60
CA PRO A 10 -1.09 -10.44 -55.13
C PRO A 10 -0.14 -9.48 -54.41
N ARG A 11 0.93 -9.02 -55.07
CA ARG A 11 1.84 -7.98 -54.53
C ARG A 11 1.30 -6.55 -54.63
N LEU A 12 0.36 -6.27 -55.54
CA LEU A 12 -0.29 -4.95 -55.64
C LEU A 12 -1.49 -4.81 -54.70
N ALA A 13 -2.16 -5.92 -54.37
CA ALA A 13 -3.29 -5.93 -53.44
C ALA A 13 -2.86 -5.64 -51.99
N THR A 14 -1.68 -6.10 -51.59
CA THR A 14 -1.11 -5.85 -50.26
C THR A 14 -0.67 -4.39 -50.08
N THR A 15 -0.10 -3.77 -51.10
CA THR A 15 0.32 -2.36 -51.06
C THR A 15 -0.88 -1.40 -51.06
N LEU A 16 -1.98 -1.73 -51.77
CA LEU A 16 -3.22 -0.94 -51.73
C LEU A 16 -3.97 -1.07 -50.40
N MET A 17 -3.96 -2.25 -49.76
CA MET A 17 -4.58 -2.41 -48.43
C MET A 17 -3.80 -1.69 -47.32
N LEU A 18 -2.46 -1.65 -47.41
CA LEU A 18 -1.63 -0.87 -46.48
C LEU A 18 -1.81 0.65 -46.68
N ALA A 19 -1.94 1.11 -47.92
CA ALA A 19 -2.22 2.52 -48.22
C ALA A 19 -3.62 2.97 -47.74
N TRP A 20 -4.64 2.11 -47.84
CA TRP A 20 -5.98 2.39 -47.30
C TRP A 20 -6.03 2.33 -45.76
N GLY A 21 -5.28 1.41 -45.14
CA GLY A 21 -5.12 1.34 -43.69
C GLY A 21 -4.49 2.61 -43.09
N CYS A 22 -3.44 3.14 -43.73
CA CYS A 22 -2.81 4.40 -43.31
C CYS A 22 -3.71 5.62 -43.54
N LEU A 23 -4.51 5.66 -44.61
CA LEU A 23 -5.42 6.80 -44.85
C LEU A 23 -6.56 6.86 -43.83
N VAL A 24 -7.09 5.71 -43.41
CA VAL A 24 -8.15 5.63 -42.38
C VAL A 24 -7.61 6.04 -41.01
N VAL A 25 -6.37 5.67 -40.66
CA VAL A 25 -5.74 6.10 -39.40
C VAL A 25 -5.46 7.60 -39.38
N ILE A 26 -5.03 8.20 -40.51
CA ILE A 26 -4.81 9.66 -40.60
C ILE A 26 -6.12 10.44 -40.54
N VAL A 27 -7.21 9.94 -41.14
CA VAL A 27 -8.53 10.59 -41.07
C VAL A 27 -9.16 10.46 -39.68
N PHE A 28 -8.96 9.34 -38.96
CA PHE A 28 -9.41 9.18 -37.58
C PHE A 28 -8.57 9.97 -36.55
N LEU A 29 -7.28 10.23 -36.83
CA LEU A 29 -6.44 11.07 -35.97
C LEU A 29 -6.62 12.58 -36.20
N LYS A 30 -7.29 13.00 -37.28
CA LYS A 30 -7.54 14.42 -37.58
C LYS A 30 -8.93 14.93 -37.18
N ASN A 31 -9.84 14.05 -36.73
CA ASN A 31 -11.24 14.39 -36.45
C ASN A 31 -11.71 14.11 -35.01
N SER A 32 -10.80 14.05 -34.04
CA SER A 32 -11.13 13.96 -32.61
C SER A 32 -10.91 15.29 -31.86
N HIS A 33 -11.10 16.43 -32.51
CA HIS A 33 -11.34 17.69 -31.81
C HIS A 33 -12.83 17.81 -31.52
N THR A 34 -13.24 17.30 -30.36
CA THR A 34 -14.50 17.72 -29.73
C THR A 34 -14.25 19.10 -29.14
N GLU A 35 -14.78 20.13 -29.81
CA GLU A 35 -14.84 21.49 -29.27
C GLU A 35 -15.74 21.47 -28.02
N TYR A 36 -15.11 21.62 -26.85
CA TYR A 36 -15.83 21.96 -25.63
C TYR A 36 -16.17 23.45 -25.64
N PRO A 37 -17.40 23.87 -25.27
CA PRO A 37 -17.75 25.28 -25.25
C PRO A 37 -16.90 26.02 -24.21
N GLN A 38 -16.22 27.09 -24.66
CA GLN A 38 -15.52 28.04 -23.79
C GLN A 38 -16.53 28.73 -22.87
N SER A 39 -16.72 28.16 -21.69
CA SER A 39 -17.25 28.87 -20.54
C SER A 39 -16.11 29.67 -19.92
N SER A 40 -16.23 30.99 -19.92
CA SER A 40 -15.38 31.92 -19.18
C SER A 40 -15.46 31.62 -17.68
N ALA A 41 -14.65 30.68 -17.21
CA ALA A 41 -14.40 30.48 -15.80
C ALA A 41 -13.43 31.58 -15.30
N PRO A 42 -13.69 32.22 -14.16
CA PRO A 42 -12.77 33.20 -13.59
C PRO A 42 -11.45 32.52 -13.27
N MET A 43 -10.33 33.21 -13.54
CA MET A 43 -8.97 32.70 -13.37
C MET A 43 -8.80 32.04 -12.00
N LEU A 44 -8.71 30.71 -12.00
CA LEU A 44 -8.24 29.93 -10.87
C LEU A 44 -6.78 30.34 -10.66
N SER A 45 -6.45 31.00 -9.56
CA SER A 45 -5.06 31.19 -9.15
C SER A 45 -4.37 29.81 -9.17
N GLN A 46 -3.32 29.65 -9.98
CA GLN A 46 -2.56 28.41 -10.02
C GLN A 46 -2.00 28.14 -8.61
N VAL A 47 -2.47 27.08 -7.96
CA VAL A 47 -1.96 26.66 -6.65
C VAL A 47 -0.46 26.40 -6.78
N THR A 48 0.36 27.12 -6.02
CA THR A 48 1.81 26.95 -6.08
C THR A 48 2.26 25.72 -5.27
N LEU A 49 3.48 25.23 -5.53
CA LEU A 49 4.07 24.16 -4.73
C LEU A 49 4.19 24.55 -3.24
N ASN A 50 4.46 25.83 -2.97
CA ASN A 50 4.57 26.33 -1.60
C ASN A 50 3.21 26.35 -0.89
N ASP A 51 2.13 26.69 -1.60
CA ASP A 51 0.77 26.60 -1.07
C ASP A 51 0.42 25.16 -0.71
N LEU A 52 0.81 24.20 -1.55
CA LEU A 52 0.57 22.78 -1.30
C LEU A 52 1.38 22.24 -0.12
N ARG A 53 2.67 22.61 -0.01
CA ARG A 53 3.52 22.28 1.15
C ARG A 53 2.91 22.82 2.46
N ASN A 54 2.46 24.08 2.46
CA ASN A 54 1.78 24.70 3.60
C ASN A 54 0.47 24.00 3.93
N PHE A 55 -0.33 23.66 2.92
CA PHE A 55 -1.57 22.91 3.10
C PHE A 55 -1.33 21.56 3.77
N ILE A 56 -0.36 20.76 3.28
CA ILE A 56 0.00 19.46 3.85
C ILE A 56 0.44 19.60 5.32
N HIS A 57 1.28 20.58 5.60
CA HIS A 57 1.72 20.88 6.96
C HIS A 57 0.53 21.17 7.89
N LEU A 58 -0.39 22.04 7.46
CA LEU A 58 -1.59 22.38 8.22
C LEU A 58 -2.52 21.17 8.42
N MET A 59 -2.70 20.31 7.42
CA MET A 59 -3.52 19.11 7.53
C MET A 59 -2.96 18.13 8.58
N ASN A 60 -1.65 17.91 8.56
CA ASN A 60 -0.97 17.07 9.55
C ASN A 60 -1.02 17.65 10.97
N ILE A 61 -1.03 18.98 11.13
CA ILE A 61 -1.23 19.62 12.43
C ILE A 61 -2.67 19.50 12.90
N LYS A 62 -3.65 19.69 12.00
CA LYS A 62 -5.07 19.67 12.35
C LYS A 62 -5.56 18.27 12.71
N GLN A 63 -5.04 17.22 12.07
CA GLN A 63 -5.40 15.82 12.33
C GLN A 63 -6.93 15.61 12.42
N LEU A 64 -7.65 16.14 11.42
CA LEU A 64 -9.11 16.09 11.42
C LEU A 64 -9.58 14.64 11.30
N VAL A 65 -10.46 14.24 12.22
CA VAL A 65 -11.17 12.97 12.18
C VAL A 65 -12.59 13.23 11.70
N TYR A 66 -13.00 12.54 10.65
CA TYR A 66 -14.38 12.60 10.13
C TYR A 66 -15.19 11.40 10.64
N ASN A 67 -16.51 11.50 10.53
CA ASN A 67 -17.49 10.51 11.01
C ASN A 67 -17.42 10.27 12.54
N THR A 68 -17.16 11.33 13.32
CA THR A 68 -17.04 11.28 14.79
C THR A 68 -18.33 10.96 15.52
N HIS A 69 -19.49 11.03 14.85
CA HIS A 69 -20.77 10.57 15.37
C HIS A 69 -20.80 9.04 15.63
N LYS A 70 -19.83 8.28 15.11
CA LYS A 70 -19.65 6.85 15.42
C LYS A 70 -19.10 6.65 16.83
N LYS A 71 -19.31 5.45 17.38
CA LYS A 71 -18.89 5.03 18.74
C LYS A 71 -17.52 5.60 19.11
N VAL A 72 -17.37 6.19 20.29
CA VAL A 72 -16.13 6.87 20.72
C VAL A 72 -14.93 5.92 20.72
N SER A 73 -15.10 4.69 21.20
CA SER A 73 -14.01 3.70 21.25
C SER A 73 -13.51 3.33 19.85
N VAL A 74 -12.19 3.20 19.72
CA VAL A 74 -11.51 2.67 18.55
C VAL A 74 -10.98 1.30 18.95
N ASP A 75 -11.50 0.24 18.34
CA ASP A 75 -11.10 -1.13 18.66
C ASP A 75 -9.86 -1.53 17.83
N LEU A 76 -9.81 -1.08 16.57
CA LEU A 76 -8.74 -1.32 15.59
C LEU A 76 -8.40 -0.03 14.85
N VAL A 77 -7.11 0.24 14.67
CA VAL A 77 -6.61 1.27 13.73
C VAL A 77 -6.13 0.58 12.47
N ILE A 78 -6.52 1.08 11.32
CA ILE A 78 -6.02 0.63 10.01
C ILE A 78 -5.32 1.80 9.34
N VAL A 79 -4.06 1.61 8.98
CA VAL A 79 -3.24 2.60 8.27
C VAL A 79 -3.06 2.13 6.83
N VAL A 80 -3.49 2.92 5.87
CA VAL A 80 -3.37 2.61 4.44
C VAL A 80 -2.32 3.53 3.83
N GLN A 81 -1.26 2.98 3.24
CA GLN A 81 -0.36 3.74 2.37
C GLN A 81 -1.04 3.96 1.02
N VAL A 82 -1.20 5.24 0.66
CA VAL A 82 -1.91 5.68 -0.55
C VAL A 82 -0.92 6.38 -1.49
N HIS A 83 -0.90 5.91 -2.74
CA HIS A 83 -0.19 6.54 -3.84
C HIS A 83 -1.20 7.17 -4.83
N ASP A 84 -1.11 6.87 -6.13
CA ASP A 84 -1.92 7.45 -7.21
C ASP A 84 -2.91 6.47 -7.86
N ARG A 85 -3.20 5.33 -7.21
CA ARG A 85 -3.90 4.19 -7.82
C ARG A 85 -5.39 4.14 -7.45
N LEU A 86 -6.17 5.17 -7.80
CA LEU A 86 -7.60 5.26 -7.42
C LEU A 86 -8.43 3.98 -7.70
N PRO A 87 -8.34 3.30 -8.87
CA PRO A 87 -9.14 2.10 -9.12
C PRO A 87 -8.86 0.93 -8.16
N HIS A 88 -7.63 0.85 -7.65
CA HIS A 88 -7.20 -0.12 -6.66
C HIS A 88 -7.70 0.29 -5.26
N LEU A 89 -7.53 1.56 -4.91
CA LEU A 89 -8.03 2.11 -3.65
C LEU A 89 -9.55 1.95 -3.51
N GLN A 90 -10.31 2.15 -4.59
CA GLN A 90 -11.76 1.93 -4.59
C GLN A 90 -12.12 0.46 -4.30
N GLN A 91 -11.33 -0.49 -4.78
CA GLN A 91 -11.52 -1.90 -4.44
C GLN A 91 -11.20 -2.17 -2.97
N LEU A 92 -10.16 -1.56 -2.42
CA LEU A 92 -9.86 -1.64 -0.97
C LEU A 92 -11.02 -1.08 -0.15
N ILE A 93 -11.45 0.16 -0.43
CA ILE A 93 -12.57 0.83 0.26
C ILE A 93 -13.84 -0.03 0.20
N ARG A 94 -14.14 -0.61 -0.97
CA ARG A 94 -15.27 -1.52 -1.13
C ARG A 94 -15.12 -2.79 -0.29
N SER A 95 -13.92 -3.37 -0.19
CA SER A 95 -13.71 -4.56 0.64
C SER A 95 -13.83 -4.26 2.14
N LEU A 96 -13.33 -3.10 2.58
CA LEU A 96 -13.45 -2.60 3.95
C LEU A 96 -14.92 -2.37 4.34
N SER A 97 -15.73 -1.80 3.43
CA SER A 97 -17.15 -1.54 3.71
C SER A 97 -17.99 -2.81 3.94
N LEU A 98 -17.49 -3.96 3.48
CA LEU A 98 -18.12 -5.27 3.66
C LEU A 98 -17.68 -5.98 4.94
N ALA A 99 -16.67 -5.48 5.64
CA ALA A 99 -16.07 -6.17 6.77
C ALA A 99 -16.91 -6.04 8.05
N SER A 100 -17.06 -7.16 8.75
CA SER A 100 -17.78 -7.20 10.03
C SER A 100 -16.98 -6.47 11.11
N GLY A 101 -17.61 -5.54 11.82
CA GLY A 101 -16.97 -4.74 12.88
C GLY A 101 -16.20 -3.50 12.40
N ILE A 102 -16.23 -3.17 11.10
CA ILE A 102 -15.51 -2.01 10.54
C ILE A 102 -15.96 -0.66 11.14
N ASN A 103 -17.18 -0.58 11.65
CA ASN A 103 -17.76 0.63 12.23
C ASN A 103 -17.03 1.16 13.49
N ASN A 104 -16.32 0.30 14.21
CA ASN A 104 -15.53 0.66 15.40
C ASN A 104 -14.05 0.93 15.07
N THR A 105 -13.71 1.12 13.80
CA THR A 105 -12.33 1.32 13.35
C THR A 105 -12.02 2.79 13.06
N LEU A 106 -10.76 3.17 13.25
CA LEU A 106 -10.19 4.39 12.67
C LEU A 106 -9.37 4.01 11.44
N LEU A 107 -9.78 4.51 10.27
CA LEU A 107 -9.01 4.38 9.04
C LEU A 107 -8.14 5.63 8.86
N ILE A 108 -6.83 5.46 8.84
CA ILE A 108 -5.85 6.50 8.55
C ILE A 108 -5.32 6.27 7.14
N PHE A 109 -5.58 7.19 6.23
CA PHE A 109 -4.99 7.17 4.89
C PHE A 109 -3.75 8.06 4.89
N SER A 110 -2.58 7.46 4.66
CA SER A 110 -1.30 8.15 4.60
C SER A 110 -0.90 8.31 3.14
N HIS A 111 -0.84 9.55 2.68
CA HIS A 111 -0.63 9.90 1.28
C HIS A 111 0.82 10.30 1.02
N ASP A 112 1.45 9.78 -0.02
CA ASP A 112 2.71 10.33 -0.55
C ASP A 112 2.51 11.24 -1.78
N VAL A 113 1.26 11.31 -2.28
CA VAL A 113 0.86 12.22 -3.35
C VAL A 113 -0.50 12.85 -3.01
N TYR A 114 -0.58 14.17 -3.16
CA TYR A 114 -1.83 14.91 -3.07
C TYR A 114 -2.57 14.85 -4.40
N GLN A 115 -3.73 14.18 -4.41
CA GLN A 115 -4.62 14.11 -5.56
C GLN A 115 -6.07 14.37 -5.13
N PRO A 116 -6.71 15.44 -5.62
CA PRO A 116 -8.06 15.82 -5.18
C PRO A 116 -9.11 14.71 -5.33
N TYR A 117 -9.03 13.92 -6.41
CA TYR A 117 -9.99 12.85 -6.66
C TYR A 117 -9.81 11.64 -5.73
N ILE A 118 -8.58 11.32 -5.32
CA ILE A 118 -8.29 10.32 -4.28
C ILE A 118 -8.82 10.80 -2.94
N ASN A 119 -8.52 12.05 -2.58
CA ASN A 119 -8.94 12.64 -1.32
C ASN A 119 -10.47 12.69 -1.20
N SER A 120 -11.15 13.01 -2.31
CA SER A 120 -12.62 13.00 -2.39
C SER A 120 -13.17 11.59 -2.22
N ALA A 121 -12.58 10.58 -2.88
CA ALA A 121 -13.00 9.19 -2.72
C ALA A 121 -12.88 8.70 -1.26
N ILE A 122 -11.82 9.09 -0.55
CA ILE A 122 -11.63 8.79 0.88
C ILE A 122 -12.63 9.58 1.74
N HIS A 123 -12.84 10.86 1.45
CA HIS A 123 -13.77 11.71 2.21
C HIS A 123 -15.22 11.19 2.16
N ASN A 124 -15.61 10.55 1.06
CA ASN A 124 -16.94 9.95 0.87
C ASN A 124 -17.16 8.64 1.65
N ILE A 125 -16.16 8.14 2.39
CA ILE A 125 -16.33 6.97 3.25
C ILE A 125 -17.25 7.32 4.42
N THR A 126 -18.34 6.58 4.60
CA THR A 126 -19.32 6.80 5.67
C THR A 126 -19.39 5.67 6.69
N PHE A 127 -18.73 4.54 6.45
CA PHE A 127 -18.87 3.33 7.27
C PHE A 127 -17.91 3.27 8.48
N ALA A 128 -16.81 4.03 8.49
CA ALA A 128 -15.83 4.09 9.59
C ALA A 128 -15.38 5.53 9.90
N LYS A 129 -14.66 5.74 11.01
CA LYS A 129 -13.96 7.01 11.24
C LYS A 129 -12.79 7.09 10.26
N ILE A 130 -12.54 8.27 9.70
CA ILE A 130 -11.44 8.47 8.76
C ILE A 130 -10.55 9.64 9.18
N MET A 131 -9.26 9.51 8.90
CA MET A 131 -8.25 10.57 8.99
C MET A 131 -7.37 10.49 7.74
N GLN A 132 -6.96 11.63 7.21
CA GLN A 132 -5.97 11.72 6.15
C GLN A 132 -4.73 12.43 6.69
N ILE A 133 -3.56 11.86 6.44
CA ILE A 133 -2.24 12.42 6.75
C ILE A 133 -1.40 12.40 5.48
N PHE A 134 -0.47 13.35 5.33
CA PHE A 134 0.27 13.54 4.09
C PHE A 134 1.77 13.54 4.37
N TYR A 135 2.52 12.64 3.74
CA TYR A 135 3.96 12.59 3.84
C TYR A 135 4.56 13.89 3.28
N PRO A 136 5.21 14.72 4.12
CA PRO A 136 5.58 16.07 3.72
C PRO A 136 6.81 16.13 2.82
N LEU A 137 7.56 15.03 2.70
CA LEU A 137 8.85 14.92 2.03
C LEU A 137 8.77 14.02 0.78
N SER A 138 7.64 14.08 0.08
CA SER A 138 7.45 13.30 -1.14
C SER A 138 8.10 13.94 -2.36
N VAL A 139 8.32 13.14 -3.42
CA VAL A 139 8.75 13.57 -4.75
C VAL A 139 7.83 14.66 -5.31
N GLN A 140 6.52 14.57 -5.07
CA GLN A 140 5.59 15.64 -5.49
C GLN A 140 5.90 16.96 -4.78
N MET A 141 6.32 16.91 -3.52
CA MET A 141 6.69 18.10 -2.75
C MET A 141 8.08 18.63 -3.10
N TYR A 142 8.97 17.79 -3.62
CA TYR A 142 10.36 18.13 -3.95
C TYR A 142 10.72 17.59 -5.34
N PRO A 143 10.16 18.14 -6.43
CA PRO A 143 10.29 17.53 -7.76
C PRO A 143 11.70 17.60 -8.35
N ASP A 144 12.50 18.59 -7.95
CA ASP A 144 13.81 18.92 -8.55
C ASP A 144 14.94 18.99 -7.51
N GLU A 145 14.68 18.56 -6.28
CA GLU A 145 15.65 18.56 -5.18
C GLU A 145 15.43 17.34 -4.27
N PHE A 146 16.45 16.97 -3.49
CA PHE A 146 16.32 15.87 -2.54
C PHE A 146 15.18 16.17 -1.53
N PRO A 147 14.30 15.20 -1.19
CA PRO A 147 14.38 13.77 -1.50
C PRO A 147 13.76 13.33 -2.82
N GLY A 148 13.26 14.23 -3.67
CA GLY A 148 12.96 13.85 -5.04
C GLY A 148 14.20 13.70 -5.90
N PRO A 149 14.03 13.58 -7.23
CA PRO A 149 15.13 13.60 -8.18
C PRO A 149 15.93 14.89 -8.04
N SER A 150 17.26 14.77 -8.02
CA SER A 150 18.15 15.93 -7.93
C SER A 150 19.32 15.79 -8.89
N LEU A 151 19.93 16.92 -9.31
CA LEU A 151 21.13 16.91 -10.15
C LEU A 151 22.26 16.08 -9.53
N GLN A 152 22.36 16.06 -8.20
CA GLN A 152 23.36 15.30 -7.46
C GLN A 152 23.24 13.78 -7.70
N ASP A 153 22.02 13.27 -7.91
CA ASP A 153 21.80 11.84 -8.19
C ASP A 153 22.53 11.41 -9.48
N TYR A 154 22.65 12.33 -10.46
CA TYR A 154 23.36 12.07 -11.71
C TYR A 154 24.88 12.23 -11.60
N LEU A 155 25.36 13.07 -10.67
CA LEU A 155 26.77 13.40 -10.54
C LEU A 155 27.55 12.40 -9.70
N ASP A 156 26.90 11.77 -8.71
CA ASP A 156 27.56 10.85 -7.78
C ASP A 156 27.70 9.40 -8.31
N ASP A 157 27.24 9.11 -9.54
CA ASP A 157 27.05 7.75 -10.08
C ASP A 157 26.23 6.85 -9.12
N ASP A 158 25.39 7.48 -8.30
CA ASP A 158 24.49 6.80 -7.38
C ASP A 158 23.20 6.50 -8.13
N TRP A 159 22.92 5.23 -8.41
CA TRP A 159 21.67 4.76 -9.03
C TRP A 159 20.44 4.90 -8.10
N ARG A 160 20.37 6.00 -7.34
CA ARG A 160 19.24 6.35 -6.50
C ARG A 160 18.01 6.58 -7.36
N ASN A 161 16.95 5.82 -7.08
CA ASN A 161 15.63 6.06 -7.65
C ASN A 161 14.73 6.70 -6.59
N ALA A 162 14.46 8.01 -6.74
CA ALA A 162 13.66 8.79 -5.80
C ALA A 162 12.25 8.20 -5.58
N THR A 163 11.62 7.68 -6.64
CA THR A 163 10.28 7.07 -6.55
C THR A 163 10.30 5.76 -5.76
N LEU A 164 11.35 4.93 -5.90
CA LEU A 164 11.47 3.69 -5.14
C LEU A 164 11.81 3.97 -3.67
N THR A 165 12.74 4.89 -3.41
CA THR A 165 13.15 5.25 -2.05
C THR A 165 12.02 5.94 -1.26
N GLN A 166 11.15 6.70 -1.94
CA GLN A 166 9.95 7.27 -1.31
C GLN A 166 9.10 6.22 -0.59
N LEU A 167 8.99 4.99 -1.10
CA LEU A 167 8.13 3.95 -0.49
C LEU A 167 8.57 3.59 0.93
N LYS A 168 9.88 3.44 1.17
CA LYS A 168 10.43 3.13 2.49
C LYS A 168 10.42 4.33 3.42
N HIS A 169 10.74 5.52 2.91
CA HIS A 169 10.59 6.77 3.64
C HIS A 169 9.17 7.01 4.12
N HIS A 170 8.21 6.87 3.21
CA HIS A 170 6.79 7.07 3.48
C HIS A 170 6.29 6.09 4.55
N TRP A 171 6.68 4.82 4.47
CA TRP A 171 6.30 3.84 5.49
C TRP A 171 6.88 4.18 6.86
N TRP A 172 8.18 4.50 6.92
CA TRP A 172 8.86 4.84 8.17
C TRP A 172 8.29 6.10 8.83
N TRP A 173 8.11 7.17 8.04
CA TRP A 173 7.45 8.39 8.49
C TRP A 173 6.04 8.11 9.00
N THR A 174 5.25 7.34 8.24
CA THR A 174 3.85 7.03 8.59
C THR A 174 3.79 6.31 9.92
N SER A 175 4.63 5.29 10.12
CA SER A 175 4.68 4.53 11.36
C SER A 175 5.05 5.43 12.54
N ASN A 176 6.11 6.22 12.43
CA ASN A 176 6.50 7.18 13.47
C ASN A 176 5.40 8.22 13.75
N PHE A 177 4.75 8.75 12.72
CA PHE A 177 3.67 9.72 12.87
C PHE A 177 2.44 9.12 13.57
N VAL A 178 1.99 7.95 13.13
CA VAL A 178 0.80 7.28 13.68
C VAL A 178 1.01 6.92 15.14
N PHE A 179 2.15 6.30 15.48
CA PHE A 179 2.41 5.92 16.86
C PHE A 179 2.73 7.13 17.73
N ASN A 180 3.52 8.11 17.29
CA ASN A 180 4.06 9.13 18.19
C ASN A 180 3.34 10.48 18.13
N ARG A 181 2.58 10.79 17.06
CA ARG A 181 2.06 12.14 16.80
C ARG A 181 0.55 12.23 16.66
N VAL A 182 -0.15 11.14 16.31
CA VAL A 182 -1.62 11.17 16.16
C VAL A 182 -2.31 11.27 17.53
N ARG A 183 -2.94 12.42 17.79
CA ARG A 183 -3.48 12.78 19.11
C ARG A 183 -4.58 11.85 19.61
N ILE A 184 -5.51 11.45 18.74
CA ILE A 184 -6.61 10.55 19.12
C ILE A 184 -6.09 9.14 19.51
N LEU A 185 -4.85 8.81 19.16
CA LEU A 185 -4.23 7.53 19.46
C LEU A 185 -3.31 7.55 20.67
N HIS A 186 -3.23 8.66 21.41
CA HIS A 186 -2.30 8.82 22.54
C HIS A 186 -2.33 7.62 23.51
N ASP A 187 -3.53 7.24 23.98
CA ASP A 187 -3.72 6.13 24.93
C ASP A 187 -4.12 4.81 24.24
N TYR A 188 -4.09 4.78 22.90
CA TYR A 188 -4.46 3.57 22.16
C TYR A 188 -3.34 2.51 22.25
N THR A 189 -3.70 1.34 22.77
CA THR A 189 -2.79 0.18 22.95
C THR A 189 -3.16 -1.03 22.08
N GLY A 190 -4.27 -0.93 21.34
CA GLY A 190 -4.74 -1.99 20.46
C GLY A 190 -3.89 -2.18 19.20
N PRO A 191 -4.30 -3.10 18.31
CA PRO A 191 -3.59 -3.37 17.07
C PRO A 191 -3.70 -2.21 16.07
N VAL A 192 -2.58 -1.90 15.41
CA VAL A 192 -2.50 -1.02 14.24
C VAL A 192 -2.14 -1.89 13.04
N LEU A 193 -3.07 -2.01 12.08
CA LEU A 193 -2.92 -2.81 10.87
C LEU A 193 -2.48 -1.92 9.70
N PHE A 194 -1.32 -2.21 9.12
CA PHE A 194 -0.79 -1.54 7.94
C PHE A 194 -1.20 -2.28 6.66
N LEU A 195 -1.76 -1.52 5.72
CA LEU A 195 -2.21 -1.96 4.40
C LEU A 195 -1.68 -1.02 3.31
N GLU A 196 -1.74 -1.47 2.06
CA GLU A 196 -1.49 -0.65 0.87
C GLU A 196 -2.78 -0.45 0.07
N ASP A 197 -2.86 0.64 -0.71
CA ASP A 197 -4.02 1.00 -1.53
C ASP A 197 -4.44 -0.05 -2.58
N ASP A 198 -3.58 -1.04 -2.86
CA ASP A 198 -3.91 -2.16 -3.74
C ASP A 198 -4.38 -3.43 -3.03
N ASN A 199 -4.54 -3.39 -1.70
CA ASN A 199 -5.02 -4.53 -0.94
C ASN A 199 -6.54 -4.73 -1.12
N TYR A 200 -7.00 -5.96 -0.98
CA TYR A 200 -8.41 -6.34 -0.93
C TYR A 200 -8.59 -7.34 0.20
N LEU A 201 -9.58 -7.11 1.08
CA LEU A 201 -9.78 -7.90 2.30
C LEU A 201 -11.01 -8.80 2.23
N THR A 202 -10.99 -9.90 2.97
CA THR A 202 -12.18 -10.72 3.24
C THR A 202 -13.04 -10.10 4.34
N PRO A 203 -14.36 -10.28 4.37
CA PRO A 203 -15.21 -9.68 5.41
C PRO A 203 -14.97 -10.13 6.85
N ASP A 204 -14.29 -11.27 7.06
CA ASP A 204 -13.91 -11.82 8.36
C ASP A 204 -12.52 -11.34 8.84
N PHE A 205 -11.82 -10.47 8.10
CA PHE A 205 -10.42 -10.15 8.42
C PHE A 205 -10.23 -9.55 9.82
N ILE A 206 -11.15 -8.71 10.28
CA ILE A 206 -11.11 -8.09 11.63
C ILE A 206 -11.27 -9.16 12.70
N HIS A 207 -12.25 -10.04 12.51
CA HIS A 207 -12.50 -11.18 13.40
C HIS A 207 -11.26 -12.09 13.48
N CYS A 208 -10.68 -12.44 12.33
CA CYS A 208 -9.46 -13.25 12.29
C CYS A 208 -8.27 -12.55 12.97
N LEU A 209 -8.09 -11.24 12.77
CA LEU A 209 -7.00 -10.49 13.41
C LEU A 209 -7.10 -10.55 14.95
N PHE A 210 -8.28 -10.36 15.51
CA PHE A 210 -8.48 -10.44 16.96
C PHE A 210 -8.33 -11.87 17.48
N LEU A 211 -8.84 -12.87 16.75
CA LEU A 211 -8.65 -14.27 17.11
C LEU A 211 -7.16 -14.67 17.06
N MET A 212 -6.38 -14.15 16.10
CA MET A 212 -4.93 -14.34 16.06
C MET A 212 -4.23 -13.67 17.24
N ARG A 213 -4.64 -12.45 17.61
CA ARG A 213 -4.08 -11.74 18.77
C ARG A 213 -4.27 -12.55 20.05
N ASP A 214 -5.46 -13.10 20.25
CA ASP A 214 -5.75 -13.89 21.44
C ASP A 214 -5.00 -15.24 21.41
N HIS A 215 -4.81 -15.82 20.22
CA HIS A 215 -3.99 -17.02 19.99
C HIS A 215 -2.47 -16.77 20.07
N ALA A 216 -2.02 -15.51 20.06
CA ALA A 216 -0.61 -15.14 20.06
C ALA A 216 0.11 -15.58 21.35
N SER A 217 -0.60 -15.91 22.44
CA SER A 217 -0.01 -16.52 23.64
C SER A 217 0.74 -17.83 23.35
N THR A 218 0.38 -18.54 22.27
CA THR A 218 1.06 -19.75 21.79
C THR A 218 2.40 -19.47 21.09
N CYS A 219 2.71 -18.20 20.83
CA CYS A 219 3.98 -17.72 20.27
C CYS A 219 4.45 -16.47 21.02
N PRO A 220 5.05 -16.61 22.22
CA PRO A 220 5.47 -15.46 23.03
C PRO A 220 6.50 -14.54 22.34
N SER A 221 7.24 -15.07 21.37
CA SER A 221 8.20 -14.31 20.56
C SER A 221 7.54 -13.56 19.39
N CYS A 222 6.31 -13.88 19.01
CA CYS A 222 5.62 -13.23 17.90
C CYS A 222 5.29 -11.78 18.24
N ARG A 223 5.80 -10.85 17.42
CA ARG A 223 5.54 -9.41 17.53
C ARG A 223 4.54 -8.90 16.50
N PHE A 224 4.40 -9.64 15.40
CA PHE A 224 3.61 -9.22 14.24
C PHE A 224 2.54 -10.26 13.91
N LEU A 225 1.37 -9.76 13.54
CA LEU A 225 0.28 -10.56 12.99
C LEU A 225 0.12 -10.19 11.52
N VAL A 226 0.08 -11.18 10.62
CA VAL A 226 0.00 -10.96 9.17
C VAL A 226 -1.23 -11.63 8.58
N LEU A 227 -2.01 -10.90 7.79
CA LEU A 227 -3.29 -11.39 7.25
C LEU A 227 -3.14 -12.39 6.09
N GLY A 228 -1.92 -12.71 5.66
CA GLY A 228 -1.68 -13.71 4.62
C GLY A 228 -0.21 -14.00 4.40
N THR A 229 0.09 -14.84 3.41
CA THR A 229 1.47 -15.15 3.01
C THR A 229 1.67 -15.02 1.50
N ALA A 230 2.93 -14.94 1.06
CA ALA A 230 3.36 -14.84 -0.34
C ALA A 230 3.01 -16.09 -1.15
N LYS A 231 2.77 -17.25 -0.49
CA LYS A 231 2.33 -18.50 -1.13
C LYS A 231 0.85 -18.46 -1.55
N GLN A 232 0.39 -17.32 -2.07
CA GLN A 232 -0.98 -17.09 -2.56
C GLN A 232 -1.41 -18.03 -3.70
N GLY A 233 -0.46 -18.66 -4.41
CA GLY A 233 -0.75 -19.64 -5.47
C GLY A 233 -0.97 -21.08 -4.99
N HIS A 234 -0.54 -21.43 -3.78
CA HIS A 234 -0.57 -22.79 -3.21
C HIS A 234 -1.48 -22.85 -1.98
N LEU A 235 -2.72 -22.40 -2.15
CA LEU A 235 -3.69 -22.33 -1.06
C LEU A 235 -4.27 -23.73 -0.79
N ILE A 236 -4.24 -24.13 0.48
CA ILE A 236 -4.85 -25.36 0.98
C ILE A 236 -6.16 -24.95 1.69
N PRO A 237 -7.36 -25.20 1.11
CA PRO A 237 -8.62 -24.75 1.70
C PRO A 237 -8.88 -25.27 3.13
N SER A 238 -8.36 -26.44 3.48
CA SER A 238 -8.46 -27.00 4.84
C SER A 238 -7.67 -26.20 5.89
N ASP A 239 -6.78 -25.30 5.47
CA ASP A 239 -5.94 -24.48 6.36
C ASP A 239 -6.64 -23.18 6.80
N TYR A 240 -7.96 -23.08 6.62
CA TYR A 240 -8.74 -21.89 6.97
C TYR A 240 -8.65 -21.52 8.47
N ASN A 241 -8.46 -22.53 9.33
CA ASN A 241 -8.23 -22.40 10.78
C ASN A 241 -6.74 -22.55 11.17
N ALA A 242 -5.81 -22.39 10.25
CA ALA A 242 -4.38 -22.49 10.56
C ALA A 242 -3.69 -21.12 10.55
N VAL A 243 -2.79 -20.92 11.50
CA VAL A 243 -1.76 -19.88 11.46
C VAL A 243 -0.40 -20.51 11.21
N ILE A 244 0.44 -19.80 10.49
CA ILE A 244 1.83 -20.15 10.22
C ILE A 244 2.69 -19.22 11.04
N VAL A 245 3.62 -19.79 11.79
CA VAL A 245 4.58 -19.01 12.56
C VAL A 245 5.94 -19.07 11.88
N LYS A 246 6.56 -17.90 11.65
CA LYS A 246 7.79 -17.72 10.87
C LYS A 246 8.60 -16.49 11.30
N SER A 247 9.81 -16.37 10.77
CA SER A 247 10.75 -15.28 11.10
C SER A 247 10.68 -14.08 10.14
N ASN A 248 10.29 -14.32 8.88
CA ASN A 248 10.21 -13.26 7.86
C ASN A 248 8.87 -12.52 7.93
N LEU A 249 8.92 -11.20 7.79
CA LEU A 249 7.72 -10.40 7.55
C LEU A 249 7.38 -10.36 6.08
N GLU A 250 6.08 -10.32 5.79
CA GLU A 250 5.59 -10.16 4.43
C GLU A 250 4.54 -9.07 4.40
N ASN A 251 4.54 -8.33 3.30
CA ASN A 251 3.65 -7.19 3.09
C ASN A 251 2.27 -7.65 2.61
N TYR A 252 1.56 -8.37 3.49
CA TYR A 252 0.19 -8.84 3.30
C TYR A 252 -0.63 -8.53 4.56
N GLY A 253 -0.74 -7.23 4.87
CA GLY A 253 -1.47 -6.74 6.03
C GLY A 253 -0.72 -7.04 7.33
N VAL A 254 0.18 -6.15 7.73
CA VAL A 254 1.02 -6.32 8.93
C VAL A 254 0.42 -5.55 10.09
N ALA A 255 0.08 -6.24 11.17
CA ALA A 255 -0.42 -5.64 12.40
C ALA A 255 0.58 -5.78 13.55
N LEU A 256 0.68 -4.70 14.32
CA LEU A 256 1.49 -4.59 15.54
C LEU A 256 0.83 -3.60 16.48
N ASN A 257 1.23 -3.59 17.76
CA ASN A 257 0.75 -2.63 18.74
C ASN A 257 1.85 -1.60 19.10
N ARG A 258 1.49 -0.65 19.95
CA ARG A 258 2.38 0.43 20.40
C ARG A 258 3.63 -0.07 21.12
N SER A 259 3.51 -1.09 21.97
CA SER A 259 4.67 -1.64 22.69
C SER A 259 5.67 -2.27 21.73
N THR A 260 5.18 -3.08 20.77
CA THR A 260 6.01 -3.65 19.71
C THR A 260 6.68 -2.56 18.88
N TRP A 261 5.94 -1.53 18.45
CA TRP A 261 6.54 -0.45 17.67
C TRP A 261 7.65 0.27 18.43
N HIS A 262 7.44 0.57 19.71
CA HIS A 262 8.45 1.23 20.55
C HIS A 262 9.71 0.38 20.77
N GLU A 263 9.60 -0.95 20.77
CA GLU A 263 10.77 -1.83 20.77
C GLU A 263 11.51 -1.78 19.42
N VAL A 264 10.77 -1.91 18.32
CA VAL A 264 11.31 -1.97 16.96
C VAL A 264 11.94 -0.63 16.55
N SER A 265 11.33 0.50 16.91
CA SER A 265 11.79 1.83 16.51
C SER A 265 13.17 2.17 17.09
N LYS A 266 13.56 1.56 18.22
CA LYS A 266 14.92 1.69 18.79
C LYS A 266 16.01 1.13 17.87
N TYR A 267 15.64 0.20 16.98
CA TYR A 267 16.51 -0.40 15.99
C TYR A 267 16.36 0.29 14.61
N GLY A 268 15.84 1.52 14.60
CA GLY A 268 15.67 2.32 13.39
C GLY A 268 16.95 2.49 12.58
N GLU A 269 18.12 2.48 13.21
CA GLU A 269 19.41 2.49 12.50
C GLU A 269 19.57 1.30 11.55
N PHE A 270 19.23 0.09 12.01
CA PHE A 270 19.29 -1.11 11.18
C PHE A 270 18.25 -1.07 10.07
N PHE A 271 17.08 -0.49 10.31
CA PHE A 271 16.09 -0.27 9.25
C PHE A 271 16.60 0.73 8.20
N CYS A 272 17.09 1.89 8.65
CA CYS A 272 17.46 3.01 7.78
C CYS A 272 18.79 2.81 7.07
N LYS A 273 19.68 1.92 7.53
CA LYS A 273 20.97 1.62 6.86
C LYS A 273 20.96 0.32 6.06
N PHE A 274 19.96 -0.55 6.23
CA PHE A 274 19.87 -1.77 5.44
C PHE A 274 19.61 -1.43 3.97
N ASP A 275 20.47 -1.93 3.08
CA ASP A 275 20.41 -1.69 1.65
C ASP A 275 19.25 -2.48 1.01
N ASP A 276 18.02 -2.05 1.27
CA ASP A 276 16.83 -2.54 0.58
C ASP A 276 15.76 -1.45 0.61
N TYR A 277 15.30 -1.00 -0.56
CA TYR A 277 14.25 0.00 -0.66
C TYR A 277 12.88 -0.52 -0.20
N ARG A 278 12.71 -1.84 0.01
CA ARG A 278 11.45 -2.42 0.50
C ARG A 278 11.44 -2.33 2.02
N TRP A 279 10.47 -1.58 2.56
CA TRP A 279 10.33 -1.39 4.00
C TRP A 279 10.21 -2.72 4.77
N VAL A 280 9.54 -3.73 4.21
CA VAL A 280 9.33 -5.02 4.91
C VAL A 280 10.61 -5.83 5.09
N ALA A 281 11.53 -5.77 4.11
CA ALA A 281 12.84 -6.42 4.20
C ALA A 281 13.71 -5.71 5.25
N SER A 282 13.72 -4.38 5.22
CA SER A 282 14.41 -3.55 6.21
C SER A 282 13.85 -3.73 7.62
N LEU A 283 12.53 -3.87 7.76
CA LEU A 283 11.86 -4.14 9.04
C LEU A 283 12.22 -5.54 9.56
N THR A 284 12.19 -6.56 8.70
CA THR A 284 12.64 -7.92 9.06
C THR A 284 14.09 -7.90 9.53
N HIS A 285 14.96 -7.19 8.81
CA HIS A 285 16.36 -7.03 9.19
C HIS A 285 16.52 -6.37 10.57
N ALA A 286 15.82 -5.27 10.84
CA ALA A 286 15.87 -4.56 12.12
C ALA A 286 15.33 -5.43 13.28
N VAL A 287 14.22 -6.14 13.07
CA VAL A 287 13.61 -7.03 14.09
C VAL A 287 14.55 -8.17 14.47
N ARG A 288 15.30 -8.73 13.52
CA ARG A 288 16.30 -9.78 13.79
C ARG A 288 17.44 -9.32 14.70
N GLN A 289 17.69 -8.01 14.77
CA GLN A 289 18.69 -7.44 15.70
C GLN A 289 18.14 -7.30 17.13
N LEU A 290 16.82 -7.15 17.27
CA LEU A 290 16.14 -7.09 18.57
C LEU A 290 15.93 -8.51 19.15
N ILE A 291 15.49 -9.44 18.31
CA ILE A 291 15.07 -10.77 18.73
C ILE A 291 15.87 -11.80 17.93
N THR A 292 16.80 -12.45 18.61
CA THR A 292 17.60 -13.55 18.04
C THR A 292 16.86 -14.88 18.06
N SER A 293 15.77 -14.98 18.83
CA SER A 293 14.92 -16.17 18.91
C SER A 293 13.82 -16.15 17.84
N ASP A 294 13.93 -17.03 16.86
CA ASP A 294 12.83 -17.34 15.95
C ASP A 294 11.75 -18.15 16.67
N PRO A 295 10.46 -17.89 16.42
CA PRO A 295 9.86 -17.07 15.35
C PRO A 295 9.26 -15.72 15.81
N THR A 296 9.22 -14.71 14.93
CA THR A 296 8.77 -13.33 15.27
C THR A 296 7.41 -12.94 14.68
N THR A 297 6.84 -13.75 13.79
CA THR A 297 5.64 -13.41 13.01
C THR A 297 4.63 -14.56 13.00
N MET A 298 3.36 -14.25 13.24
CA MET A 298 2.22 -15.16 13.06
C MET A 298 1.40 -14.71 11.85
N ALA A 299 1.25 -15.56 10.84
CA ALA A 299 0.53 -15.25 9.61
C ALA A 299 -0.66 -16.19 9.39
N LEU A 300 -1.75 -15.74 8.77
CA LEU A 300 -2.84 -16.64 8.37
C LEU A 300 -2.38 -17.56 7.23
N ALA A 301 -2.57 -18.87 7.39
CA ALA A 301 -2.23 -19.85 6.36
C ALA A 301 -3.10 -19.64 5.11
N LEU A 302 -4.40 -19.45 5.31
CA LEU A 302 -5.32 -19.02 4.27
C LEU A 302 -5.47 -17.49 4.32
N PRO A 303 -5.10 -16.75 3.27
CA PRO A 303 -5.00 -15.29 3.34
C PRO A 303 -6.38 -14.63 3.44
N ARG A 304 -6.47 -13.61 4.30
CA ARG A 304 -7.60 -12.66 4.43
C ARG A 304 -7.34 -11.37 3.64
N VAL A 305 -6.21 -11.30 2.93
CA VAL A 305 -5.82 -10.18 2.06
C VAL A 305 -5.24 -10.66 0.74
N ALA A 306 -5.58 -9.98 -0.35
CA ALA A 306 -4.99 -10.16 -1.67
C ALA A 306 -4.52 -8.82 -2.24
N ARG A 307 -3.52 -8.84 -3.13
CA ARG A 307 -3.11 -7.66 -3.90
C ARG A 307 -3.81 -7.62 -5.25
N THR A 308 -4.58 -6.57 -5.47
CA THR A 308 -5.39 -6.37 -6.68
C THR A 308 -4.54 -6.20 -7.94
N THR A 309 -3.36 -5.60 -7.83
CA THR A 309 -2.34 -5.52 -8.90
C THR A 309 -1.88 -6.88 -9.40
N SER A 310 -1.83 -7.87 -8.51
CA SER A 310 -1.38 -9.22 -8.84
C SER A 310 -2.50 -10.09 -9.43
N CYS A 311 -3.78 -9.71 -9.33
CA CYS A 311 -4.90 -10.61 -9.67
C CYS A 311 -5.00 -11.00 -11.15
N ALA A 312 -4.34 -10.27 -12.05
CA ALA A 312 -4.32 -10.59 -13.48
C ALA A 312 -3.50 -11.87 -13.78
N SER A 313 -2.43 -12.11 -13.02
CA SER A 313 -1.55 -13.27 -13.18
C SER A 313 -2.26 -14.59 -12.86
N LEU A 314 -1.97 -15.65 -13.63
CA LEU A 314 -2.57 -16.97 -13.41
C LEU A 314 -2.26 -17.54 -12.03
N SER A 315 -1.06 -17.29 -11.48
CA SER A 315 -0.61 -17.85 -10.21
C SER A 315 -1.38 -17.28 -9.00
N THR A 316 -1.79 -16.02 -9.07
CA THR A 316 -2.43 -15.26 -7.97
C THR A 316 -3.93 -15.05 -8.18
N ARG A 317 -4.45 -15.29 -9.40
CA ARG A 317 -5.89 -15.19 -9.72
C ARG A 317 -6.77 -16.03 -8.78
N LYS A 318 -6.30 -17.22 -8.39
CA LYS A 318 -7.01 -18.09 -7.44
C LYS A 318 -7.16 -17.44 -6.07
N SER A 319 -6.09 -16.86 -5.52
CA SER A 319 -6.11 -16.11 -4.25
C SER A 319 -7.11 -14.97 -4.28
N CYS A 320 -7.09 -14.15 -5.33
CA CYS A 320 -8.01 -13.04 -5.45
C CYS A 320 -9.48 -13.49 -5.53
N ARG A 321 -9.77 -14.57 -6.26
CA ARG A 321 -11.11 -15.16 -6.31
C ARG A 321 -11.53 -15.69 -4.94
N LEU A 322 -10.63 -16.41 -4.27
CA LEU A 322 -10.87 -16.92 -2.93
C LEU A 322 -11.21 -15.79 -1.97
N VAL A 323 -10.32 -14.81 -1.79
CA VAL A 323 -10.50 -13.67 -0.89
C VAL A 323 -11.80 -12.91 -1.19
N LYS A 324 -12.16 -12.71 -2.46
CA LYS A 324 -13.42 -12.05 -2.83
C LYS A 324 -14.66 -12.87 -2.42
N SER A 325 -14.58 -14.19 -2.50
CA SER A 325 -15.66 -15.13 -2.13
C SER A 325 -15.70 -15.57 -0.67
N PHE A 326 -14.60 -15.38 0.08
CA PHE A 326 -14.43 -15.98 1.39
C PHE A 326 -15.32 -15.30 2.43
N ARG A 327 -16.12 -16.09 3.15
CA ARG A 327 -17.08 -15.63 4.17
C ARG A 327 -17.16 -16.65 5.32
N GLN A 328 -16.02 -16.94 5.96
CA GLN A 328 -15.98 -17.88 7.08
C GLN A 328 -15.46 -17.16 8.33
N PHE A 329 -16.08 -17.41 9.48
CA PHE A 329 -15.71 -16.82 10.77
C PHE A 329 -15.18 -17.94 11.67
N PRO A 330 -13.87 -18.23 11.64
CA PRO A 330 -13.29 -19.31 12.43
C PRO A 330 -13.46 -19.04 13.93
N THR A 331 -13.63 -20.08 14.76
CA THR A 331 -13.74 -19.90 16.23
C THR A 331 -12.44 -20.19 16.96
N PHE A 332 -11.47 -20.81 16.30
CA PHE A 332 -10.14 -21.11 16.84
C PHE A 332 -9.10 -21.14 15.71
N PHE A 333 -7.83 -21.02 16.09
CA PHE A 333 -6.70 -21.29 15.21
C PHE A 333 -5.83 -22.43 15.74
N THR A 334 -5.19 -23.16 14.83
CA THR A 334 -4.11 -24.10 15.14
C THR A 334 -2.80 -23.57 14.58
N THR A 335 -1.70 -23.83 15.30
CA THR A 335 -0.36 -23.36 14.88
C THR A 335 0.32 -24.41 14.03
N LYS A 336 0.80 -23.99 12.85
CA LYS A 336 1.74 -24.73 12.02
C LYS A 336 3.10 -24.05 12.05
N THR A 337 4.13 -24.80 12.36
CA THR A 337 5.52 -24.36 12.22
C THR A 337 5.99 -24.70 10.82
N VAL A 338 6.53 -23.72 10.10
CA VAL A 338 7.12 -23.94 8.79
C VAL A 338 8.62 -23.70 8.90
N GLU A 339 9.41 -24.59 8.30
CA GLU A 339 10.86 -24.45 8.28
C GLU A 339 11.28 -23.13 7.63
N VAL A 340 12.30 -22.53 8.24
CA VAL A 340 12.87 -21.22 7.90
C VAL A 340 13.37 -21.23 6.45
N GLU A 341 12.75 -20.44 5.57
CA GLU A 341 13.38 -20.08 4.30
C GLU A 341 14.50 -19.06 4.58
N SER A 342 15.67 -19.32 4.00
CA SER A 342 16.94 -18.62 4.26
C SER A 342 16.84 -17.09 4.13
N ALA A 343 17.76 -16.41 4.82
CA ALA A 343 17.91 -14.96 4.92
C ALA A 343 17.55 -14.19 3.63
N ASP A 344 16.78 -13.11 3.81
CA ASP A 344 16.37 -12.22 2.74
C ASP A 344 17.59 -11.71 1.97
N VAL A 345 17.65 -12.08 0.69
CA VAL A 345 18.57 -11.44 -0.25
C VAL A 345 18.13 -9.99 -0.41
N SER A 346 19.00 -9.07 -0.02
CA SER A 346 18.81 -7.64 -0.25
C SER A 346 18.55 -7.40 -1.74
N HIS A 347 17.56 -6.57 -2.05
CA HIS A 347 17.25 -6.13 -3.42
C HIS A 347 17.93 -4.80 -3.78
N GLY A 348 18.76 -4.26 -2.88
CA GLY A 348 19.47 -3.01 -3.06
C GLY A 348 18.55 -1.78 -3.12
N GLY A 349 19.07 -0.71 -3.73
CA GLY A 349 18.34 0.53 -3.98
C GLY A 349 18.21 1.46 -2.76
N TRP A 350 19.03 1.25 -1.73
CA TRP A 350 19.04 2.06 -0.50
C TRP A 350 20.47 2.35 0.00
N THR A 351 21.40 2.60 -0.93
CA THR A 351 22.80 2.91 -0.64
C THR A 351 23.07 4.40 -0.43
N ASN A 352 22.21 5.30 -0.90
CA ASN A 352 22.43 6.74 -0.81
C ASN A 352 22.40 7.21 0.66
N SER A 353 23.49 7.84 1.11
CA SER A 353 23.64 8.30 2.50
C SER A 353 22.61 9.37 2.91
N ARG A 354 22.13 10.21 1.98
CA ARG A 354 21.09 11.21 2.26
C ARG A 354 19.76 10.54 2.59
N ASP A 355 19.39 9.45 1.91
CA ASP A 355 18.20 8.67 2.27
C ASP A 355 18.34 8.03 3.66
N GLN A 356 19.51 7.48 3.98
CA GLN A 356 19.75 6.90 5.30
C GLN A 356 19.64 7.95 6.41
N ILE A 357 20.26 9.13 6.21
CA ILE A 357 20.21 10.26 7.15
C ILE A 357 18.78 10.78 7.29
N LEU A 358 18.07 10.96 6.17
CA LEU A 358 16.70 11.45 6.19
C LEU A 358 15.79 10.48 6.96
N CYS A 359 15.90 9.18 6.71
CA CYS A 359 15.14 8.14 7.41
C CYS A 359 15.40 8.17 8.93
N MET A 360 16.65 8.34 9.33
CA MET A 360 17.04 8.44 10.75
C MET A 360 16.52 9.71 11.44
N GLY A 361 16.25 10.78 10.68
CA GLY A 361 15.74 12.05 11.20
C GLY A 361 14.22 12.11 11.40
N MET A 362 13.47 11.08 10.99
CA MET A 362 12.01 10.98 11.15
C MET A 362 11.64 10.33 12.47
#